data_AF-K7EJM9-F1
#
_entry.id   AF-K7EJM9-F1
#
_cell.length_a   1.000
_cell.length_b   1.000
_cell.length_c   1.000
_cell.angle_alpha   90.00
_cell.angle_beta   90.00
_cell.angle_gamma   90.00
#
_symmetry.space_group_name_H-M   'P 1'
#
loop_
_entity.id
_entity.type
_entity.pdbx_description
1 polymer ?
#
loop_
_entity_poly.entity_id
_entity_poly.type
_entity_poly.pdbx_seq_one_letter_code
_entity_poly.pdbx_strand_id
1 'polypeptide(L)'
;MPEAGFQATNAFTECKFTCTSGKCLYLGSLVCNQQNDCGDNSDEENCLLVTEHPPPGIFNSELEFAQIIIIVVVVTVMVVVIVCLLNHYKVSTRSFINRPNQSRRREDGLPQ
;
A
#
# COMPACT_ATOMS: atom_id res chain seq x y z
N MET A 1 19.04 17.85 -50.13
CA MET A 1 19.95 18.69 -49.32
C MET A 1 19.43 20.11 -49.36
N PRO A 2 19.10 20.79 -48.25
CA PRO A 2 18.93 20.40 -46.83
C PRO A 2 17.49 20.73 -46.33
N GLU A 3 16.77 19.89 -45.59
CA GLU A 3 16.88 19.44 -44.17
C GLU A 3 15.67 20.00 -43.39
N ALA A 4 15.04 19.11 -42.62
CA ALA A 4 13.71 19.23 -42.02
C ALA A 4 13.54 20.43 -41.06
N GLY A 5 12.55 21.28 -41.36
CA GLY A 5 11.98 22.23 -40.41
C GLY A 5 11.05 21.49 -39.45
N PHE A 6 11.56 21.21 -38.25
CA PHE A 6 10.86 20.63 -37.12
C PHE A 6 9.46 21.25 -36.95
N GLN A 7 8.41 20.43 -36.96
CA GLN A 7 7.08 20.82 -36.50
C GLN A 7 7.20 21.33 -35.05
N ALA A 8 7.34 22.64 -34.88
CA ALA A 8 7.01 23.32 -33.65
C ALA A 8 5.49 23.22 -33.49
N THR A 9 5.05 22.05 -33.04
CA THR A 9 3.70 21.81 -32.56
C THR A 9 3.38 22.89 -31.52
N ASN A 10 2.14 23.38 -31.57
CA ASN A 10 1.59 24.45 -30.74
C ASN A 10 1.50 24.08 -29.24
N ALA A 11 2.56 23.53 -28.66
CA ALA A 11 2.66 23.12 -27.26
C ALA A 11 2.84 24.32 -26.30
N PHE A 12 2.91 25.55 -26.81
CA PHE A 12 3.04 26.76 -26.01
C PHE A 12 1.82 27.69 -26.10
N THR A 13 0.75 27.29 -26.79
CA THR A 13 -0.42 28.15 -27.02
C THR A 13 -1.68 27.66 -26.30
N GLU A 14 -1.59 26.57 -25.53
CA GLU A 14 -2.73 26.08 -24.76
C GLU A 14 -2.64 26.55 -23.31
N CYS A 15 -3.60 27.40 -22.93
CA CYS A 15 -3.73 27.86 -21.56
C CYS A 15 -4.13 26.72 -20.63
N LYS A 16 -3.17 26.23 -19.85
CA LYS A 16 -3.41 25.16 -18.88
C LYS A 16 -4.19 25.66 -17.67
N PHE A 17 -3.92 26.89 -17.24
CA PHE A 17 -4.62 27.56 -16.16
C PHE A 17 -4.77 29.05 -16.47
N THR A 18 -5.94 29.62 -16.15
CA THR A 18 -6.22 31.03 -16.32
C THR A 18 -6.44 31.63 -14.94
N CYS A 19 -5.62 32.60 -14.59
CA CYS A 19 -5.76 33.30 -13.32
C CYS A 19 -6.92 34.26 -13.30
N THR A 20 -7.27 34.73 -12.12
CA THR A 20 -8.30 35.76 -11.91
C THR A 20 -7.95 37.08 -12.59
N SER A 21 -6.66 37.43 -12.65
CA SER A 21 -6.12 38.58 -13.38
C SER A 21 -6.21 38.47 -14.90
N GLY A 22 -6.57 37.30 -15.43
CA GLY A 22 -6.61 37.01 -16.87
C GLY A 22 -5.26 36.58 -17.47
N LYS A 23 -4.19 36.51 -16.65
CA LYS A 23 -2.92 35.91 -17.07
C LYS A 23 -3.11 34.40 -17.28
N CYS A 24 -2.44 33.86 -18.29
CA CYS A 24 -2.49 32.45 -18.61
C CYS A 24 -1.16 31.76 -18.29
N LEU A 25 -1.24 30.65 -17.54
CA LEU A 25 -0.13 29.76 -17.24
C LEU A 25 -0.21 28.56 -18.18
N TYR A 26 0.86 28.34 -18.95
CA TYR A 26 0.94 27.27 -19.95
C TYR A 26 1.46 25.96 -19.36
N LEU A 27 2.23 26.03 -18.27
CA LEU A 27 2.76 24.86 -17.58
C LEU A 27 1.90 24.57 -16.35
N GLY A 28 1.44 23.33 -16.21
CA GLY A 28 0.71 22.88 -15.02
C GLY A 28 1.58 22.84 -13.76
N SER A 29 2.91 22.83 -13.90
CA SER A 29 3.87 22.90 -12.78
C SER A 29 3.96 24.29 -12.14
N LEU A 30 3.31 25.30 -12.72
CA LEU A 30 3.21 26.66 -12.18
C LEU A 30 1.96 26.84 -11.30
N VAL A 31 1.16 25.79 -11.12
CA VAL A 31 -0.03 25.81 -10.26
C VAL A 31 0.32 25.05 -8.99
N CYS A 32 0.09 25.64 -7.82
CA CYS A 32 0.37 25.04 -6.52
C CYS A 32 1.83 24.67 -6.29
N ASN A 33 2.75 25.54 -6.73
CA ASN A 33 4.18 25.36 -6.59
C ASN A 33 4.79 26.27 -5.50
N GLN A 34 3.94 26.93 -4.69
CA GLN A 34 4.32 27.88 -3.64
C GLN A 34 4.99 29.17 -4.15
N GLN A 35 4.90 29.45 -5.46
CA GLN A 35 5.33 30.69 -6.06
C GLN A 35 4.11 31.40 -6.63
N ASN A 36 4.05 32.72 -6.42
CA ASN A 36 3.02 33.53 -7.04
C ASN A 36 3.40 33.81 -8.50
N ASP A 37 3.21 32.81 -9.36
CA ASP A 37 3.46 32.91 -10.78
C ASP A 37 2.42 33.80 -11.46
N CYS A 38 1.23 33.94 -10.86
CA CYS A 38 0.20 34.76 -11.47
C CYS A 38 0.30 36.27 -11.17
N GLY A 39 0.84 36.63 -10.02
CA GLY A 39 0.88 38.00 -9.48
C GLY A 39 -0.30 38.33 -8.57
N ASP A 40 -1.48 37.74 -8.80
CA ASP A 40 -2.67 37.80 -7.93
C ASP A 40 -2.78 36.62 -6.96
N ASN A 41 -1.83 35.68 -7.01
CA ASN A 41 -1.76 34.46 -6.20
C ASN A 41 -2.90 33.46 -6.47
N SER A 42 -3.56 33.56 -7.63
CA SER A 42 -4.67 32.66 -7.99
C SER A 42 -4.29 31.24 -8.34
N ASP A 43 -3.04 31.05 -8.70
CA ASP A 43 -2.36 29.77 -8.87
C ASP A 43 -2.12 29.01 -7.56
N GLU A 44 -2.22 29.69 -6.41
CA GLU A 44 -1.88 29.13 -5.08
C GLU A 44 -3.06 29.08 -4.09
N GLU A 45 -4.18 29.73 -4.39
CA GLU A 45 -5.30 29.89 -3.44
C GLU A 45 -6.30 28.72 -3.42
N ASN A 46 -6.35 27.90 -4.47
CA ASN A 46 -7.22 26.71 -4.57
C ASN A 46 -6.41 25.42 -4.79
N CYS A 47 -5.28 25.33 -4.12
CA CYS A 47 -4.57 24.06 -3.99
C CYS A 47 -5.40 23.19 -3.08
N LEU A 48 -6.10 22.21 -3.66
CA LEU A 48 -6.64 21.11 -2.88
C LEU A 48 -5.45 20.51 -2.15
N LEU A 49 -5.29 20.92 -0.88
CA LEU A 49 -4.31 20.38 0.03
C LEU A 49 -4.65 18.90 0.17
N VAL A 50 -4.07 18.08 -0.70
CA VAL A 50 -3.60 16.77 -0.27
C VAL A 50 -2.63 17.11 0.84
N THR A 51 -3.18 17.09 2.05
CA THR A 51 -2.49 17.21 3.32
C THR A 51 -1.04 16.76 3.19
N GLU A 52 -0.12 17.69 3.42
CA GLU A 52 1.29 17.49 3.81
C GLU A 52 1.34 16.80 5.20
N HIS A 53 0.76 15.61 5.33
CA HIS A 53 1.55 14.48 5.78
C HIS A 53 2.06 13.85 4.50
N PRO A 54 3.33 13.45 4.36
CA PRO A 54 3.65 12.52 3.29
C PRO A 54 2.77 11.29 3.53
N PRO A 55 1.77 10.96 2.69
CA PRO A 55 1.22 9.63 2.77
C PRO A 55 2.36 8.75 2.28
N PRO A 56 2.82 7.75 3.05
CA PRO A 56 3.70 6.74 2.49
C PRO A 56 3.01 6.15 1.25
N GLY A 57 3.55 6.48 0.07
CA GLY A 57 3.29 5.82 -1.20
C GLY A 57 1.99 6.16 -1.92
N ILE A 58 1.89 7.33 -2.58
CA ILE A 58 1.02 7.49 -3.77
C ILE A 58 1.80 8.13 -4.93
N PHE A 59 2.97 7.56 -5.21
CA PHE A 59 3.33 7.12 -6.56
C PHE A 59 3.80 5.70 -6.29
N ASN A 60 3.21 4.64 -6.85
CA ASN A 60 3.34 4.23 -8.23
C ASN A 60 2.32 3.09 -8.40
N SER A 61 1.57 3.04 -9.50
CA SER A 61 0.74 1.87 -9.82
C SER A 61 1.54 0.55 -9.93
N GLU A 62 2.87 0.62 -9.91
CA GLU A 62 3.81 -0.50 -9.80
C GLU A 62 4.16 -0.88 -8.34
N LEU A 63 4.11 0.07 -7.39
CA LEU A 63 4.49 -0.11 -5.98
C LEU A 63 3.32 -0.58 -5.09
N GLU A 64 2.08 -0.33 -5.50
CA GLU A 64 0.89 -0.89 -4.83
C GLU A 64 0.91 -2.42 -4.87
N PHE A 65 1.27 -3.03 -6.00
CA PHE A 65 1.38 -4.49 -6.09
C PHE A 65 2.49 -5.04 -5.20
N ALA A 66 3.64 -4.39 -5.16
CA ALA A 66 4.74 -4.81 -4.28
C ALA A 66 4.34 -4.72 -2.80
N GLN A 67 3.67 -3.64 -2.40
CA GLN A 67 3.18 -3.48 -1.03
C GLN A 67 2.10 -4.50 -0.68
N ILE A 68 1.15 -4.78 -1.58
CA ILE A 68 0.14 -5.84 -1.39
C ILE A 68 0.81 -7.21 -1.27
N ILE A 69 1.78 -7.53 -2.14
CA ILE A 69 2.53 -8.80 -2.10
C ILE A 69 3.28 -8.93 -0.76
N ILE A 70 3.98 -7.88 -0.31
CA ILE A 70 4.69 -7.89 0.98
C ILE A 70 3.72 -8.11 2.14
N ILE A 71 2.58 -7.40 2.18
CA ILE A 71 1.56 -7.56 3.23
C ILE A 71 1.03 -9.00 3.23
N VAL A 72 0.68 -9.57 2.07
CA VAL A 72 0.20 -10.94 1.96
C VAL A 72 1.25 -11.94 2.43
N VAL A 73 2.53 -11.76 2.06
CA VAL A 73 3.62 -12.63 2.54
C VAL A 73 3.78 -12.54 4.05
N VAL A 74 3.78 -11.35 4.64
CA VAL A 74 3.88 -11.17 6.10
C VAL A 74 2.69 -11.81 6.81
N VAL A 75 1.46 -11.54 6.37
CA VAL A 75 0.24 -12.09 6.97
C VAL A 75 0.21 -13.61 6.85
N THR A 76 0.56 -14.18 5.69
CA THR A 76 0.59 -15.64 5.50
C THR A 76 1.65 -16.30 6.38
N VAL A 77 2.85 -15.72 6.51
CA VAL A 77 3.88 -16.22 7.44
C VAL A 77 3.39 -16.16 8.88
N MET A 78 2.76 -15.06 9.30
CA MET A 78 2.16 -14.94 10.64
C MET A 78 1.08 -15.99 10.88
N VAL A 79 0.18 -16.22 9.92
CA VAL A 79 -0.86 -17.25 10.01
C VAL A 79 -0.25 -18.66 10.12
N VAL A 80 0.77 -18.98 9.32
CA VAL A 80 1.49 -20.26 9.40
C VAL A 80 2.11 -20.44 10.78
N VAL A 81 2.77 -19.42 11.32
CA VAL A 81 3.34 -19.46 12.67
C VAL A 81 2.25 -19.70 13.72
N ILE A 82 1.13 -18.98 13.65
CA ILE A 82 -0.01 -19.16 14.57
C ILE A 82 -0.57 -20.57 14.48
N VAL A 83 -0.80 -21.10 13.28
CA VAL A 83 -1.31 -22.48 13.08
C VAL A 83 -0.33 -23.51 13.61
N CYS A 84 0.98 -23.34 13.36
CA CYS A 84 2.04 -24.21 13.88
C CYS A 84 2.08 -24.20 15.41
N LEU A 85 2.01 -23.02 16.03
CA LEU A 85 1.99 -22.85 17.48
C LEU A 85 0.73 -23.46 18.10
N LEU A 86 -0.44 -23.24 17.50
CA LEU A 86 -1.70 -23.85 17.96
C LEU A 86 -1.68 -25.36 17.79
N ASN A 87 -1.09 -25.89 16.72
CA ASN A 87 -0.93 -27.33 16.54
C ASN A 87 0.03 -27.92 17.57
N HIS A 88 1.16 -27.26 17.84
CA HIS A 88 2.10 -27.68 18.89
C HIS A 88 1.47 -27.56 20.28
N TYR A 89 0.68 -26.52 20.54
CA TYR A 89 -0.07 -26.34 21.78
C TYR A 89 -1.17 -27.41 21.93
N LYS A 90 -1.84 -27.78 20.84
CA LYS A 90 -2.81 -28.89 20.80
C LYS A 90 -2.15 -30.26 20.96
N VAL A 91 -0.95 -30.47 20.41
CA VAL A 91 -0.16 -31.71 20.60
C VAL A 91 0.37 -31.79 22.04
N SER A 92 0.81 -30.67 22.62
CA SER A 92 1.23 -30.58 24.03
C SER A 92 0.07 -30.80 24.99
N THR A 93 -1.11 -30.21 24.74
CA THR A 93 -2.32 -30.46 25.54
C THR A 93 -2.92 -31.85 25.30
N ARG A 94 -2.74 -32.44 24.10
CA ARG A 94 -3.08 -33.86 23.82
C ARG A 94 -2.16 -34.85 24.52
N SER A 95 -0.88 -34.51 24.73
CA SER A 95 0.03 -35.37 25.50
C SER A 95 -0.31 -35.41 26.99
N PHE A 96 -1.02 -34.41 27.54
CA PHE A 96 -1.40 -34.38 28.95
C PHE A 96 -2.82 -34.89 29.26
N ILE A 97 -3.75 -34.87 28.29
CA ILE A 97 -5.14 -35.32 28.49
C ILE A 97 -5.45 -36.69 27.86
N ASN A 98 -4.48 -37.34 27.18
CA ASN A 98 -4.62 -38.75 26.78
C ASN A 98 -3.84 -39.74 27.68
N ARG A 99 -3.99 -39.58 29.00
CA ARG A 99 -3.76 -40.68 29.93
C ARG A 99 -5.03 -41.02 30.73
N PRO A 100 -6.05 -41.64 30.11
CA PRO A 100 -6.92 -42.52 30.85
C PRO A 100 -6.15 -43.83 31.11
N ASN A 101 -5.44 -43.83 32.23
CA ASN A 101 -5.26 -44.96 33.13
C ASN A 101 -5.64 -46.36 32.58
N GLN A 102 -4.74 -47.06 31.88
CA GLN A 102 -4.89 -48.50 31.62
C GLN A 102 -4.14 -49.36 32.66
N SER A 103 -4.22 -48.96 33.94
CA SER A 103 -3.76 -49.75 35.09
C SER A 103 -4.84 -50.68 35.65
N ARG A 104 -5.95 -50.92 34.94
CA ARG A 104 -7.08 -51.70 35.47
C ARG A 104 -7.68 -52.66 34.45
N ARG A 105 -6.90 -53.66 34.01
CA ARG A 105 -7.42 -54.99 33.67
C ARG A 105 -6.32 -56.06 33.66
N ARG A 106 -5.61 -56.21 34.78
CA ARG A 106 -4.95 -57.46 35.15
C ARG A 106 -5.54 -57.83 36.51
N GLU A 107 -5.96 -59.08 36.67
CA GLU A 107 -6.65 -59.65 37.84
C GLU A 107 -8.18 -59.46 37.88
N ASP A 108 -8.88 -60.32 37.15
CA ASP A 108 -9.96 -61.16 37.70
C ASP A 108 -10.42 -62.14 36.61
N GLY A 109 -9.86 -63.34 36.67
CA GLY A 109 -10.07 -64.44 35.74
C GLY A 109 -9.31 -65.68 36.21
N LEU A 110 -9.58 -66.08 37.46
CA LEU A 110 -9.11 -67.34 38.03
C LEU A 110 -9.95 -68.51 37.43
N PRO A 111 -9.40 -69.73 37.33
CA PRO A 111 -9.97 -70.81 36.55
C PRO A 111 -10.96 -71.65 37.37
N GLN A 112 -12.09 -71.98 36.78
CA GLN A 112 -12.80 -73.26 36.91
C GLN A 112 -13.56 -73.52 35.61
#